data_AF-A0AAV2SE93-F1
#
_entry.id   AF-A0AAV2SE93-F1
#
_cell.length_a   1.000
_cell.length_b   1.000
_cell.length_c   1.000
_cell.angle_alpha   90.00
_cell.angle_beta   90.00
_cell.angle_gamma   90.00
#
_symmetry.space_group_name_H-M   'P 1'
#
loop_
_entity.id
_entity.type
_entity.pdbx_description
1 polymer ?
#
loop_
_entity_poly.entity_id
_entity_poly.type
_entity_poly.pdbx_seq_one_letter_code
_entity_poly.pdbx_strand_id
1 'polypeptide(L)'
;FLTKKPEQRLGCNLKGEDDVRTHAFFRRIDWEKLENREVQPPFKPKITNPRSGENFDPVFRNARMEFTPLDKNVLEQMDPEAFHHFSYCNKAYHPVISEDLITKNLQRMSC
;
A
#
# COMPACT_ATOMS: atom_id res chain seq x y z
N PHE A 1 6.54 20.82 11.36
CA PHE A 1 6.91 19.95 10.21
C PHE A 1 7.80 20.63 9.17
N LEU A 2 7.55 21.87 8.75
CA LEU A 2 8.32 22.53 7.67
C LEU A 2 9.52 23.35 8.15
N THR A 3 10.02 23.10 9.36
CA THR A 3 11.22 23.76 9.88
C THR A 3 12.43 23.37 9.02
N LYS A 4 13.13 24.38 8.50
CA LYS A 4 14.29 24.18 7.60
C LYS A 4 15.41 23.38 8.30
N LYS A 5 15.75 23.78 9.53
CA LYS A 5 16.71 23.08 10.39
C LYS A 5 16.14 21.73 10.82
N PRO A 6 16.74 20.58 10.44
CA PRO A 6 16.21 19.26 10.77
C PRO A 6 16.10 19.03 12.28
N GLU A 7 17.05 19.53 13.06
CA GLU A 7 17.12 19.29 14.51
C GLU A 7 15.97 19.97 15.27
N GLN A 8 15.36 20.99 14.66
CA GLN A 8 14.23 21.75 15.20
C GLN A 8 12.90 21.35 14.55
N ARG A 9 12.89 20.35 13.69
CA ARG A 9 11.69 19.88 13.02
C ARG A 9 10.92 18.96 13.96
N LEU A 10 9.61 19.21 14.09
CA LEU A 10 8.71 18.32 14.82
C LEU A 10 8.91 16.88 14.36
N GLY A 11 9.20 15.97 15.29
CA GLY A 11 9.50 14.57 15.00
C GLY A 11 10.99 14.21 14.89
N CYS A 12 11.90 15.18 14.97
CA CYS A 12 13.34 14.93 14.71
C CYS A 12 14.24 15.02 15.94
N ASN A 13 13.69 15.13 17.15
CA ASN A 13 14.45 15.03 18.40
C ASN A 13 14.40 13.60 18.96
N LEU A 14 15.05 13.37 20.11
CA LEU A 14 15.11 12.05 20.76
C LEU A 14 13.72 11.48 21.14
N LYS A 15 12.70 12.33 21.30
CA LYS A 15 11.31 11.97 21.59
C LYS A 15 10.40 12.21 20.39
N GLY A 16 10.95 12.13 19.17
CA GLY A 16 10.29 12.65 17.98
C GLY A 16 8.90 12.08 17.75
N GLU A 17 8.73 10.78 17.94
CA GLU A 17 7.43 10.12 17.84
C GLU A 17 6.41 10.67 18.83
N ASP A 18 6.76 10.75 20.12
CA ASP A 18 5.89 11.25 21.17
C ASP A 18 5.48 12.71 20.93
N ASP A 19 6.41 13.55 20.47
CA ASP A 19 6.14 14.94 20.14
C ASP A 19 5.12 15.08 19.00
N VAL A 20 5.17 14.18 18.01
CA VAL A 20 4.15 14.14 16.95
C VAL A 20 2.81 13.66 17.51
N ARG A 21 2.82 12.55 18.28
CA ARG A 21 1.60 11.95 18.84
C ARG A 21 0.84 12.87 19.79
N THR A 22 1.56 13.69 20.55
CA THR A 22 1.00 14.59 21.57
C THR A 22 0.74 16.02 21.07
N HIS A 23 1.13 16.35 19.84
CA HIS A 23 0.92 17.68 19.28
C HIS A 23 -0.58 18.05 19.21
N ALA A 24 -0.93 19.30 19.53
CA ALA A 24 -2.32 19.76 19.67
C ALA A 24 -3.21 19.56 18.42
N PHE A 25 -2.60 19.45 17.24
CA PHE A 25 -3.27 19.09 15.98
C PHE A 25 -3.86 17.68 16.02
N PHE A 26 -3.15 16.71 16.60
CA PHE A 26 -3.56 15.30 16.66
C PHE A 26 -4.29 14.92 17.95
N ARG A 27 -4.68 15.89 18.78
CA ARG A 27 -5.31 15.64 20.10
C ARG A 27 -6.57 14.75 20.09
N ARG A 28 -7.19 14.55 18.92
CA ARG A 28 -8.39 13.71 18.73
C ARG A 28 -8.08 12.35 18.12
N ILE A 29 -6.82 12.06 17.82
CA ILE A 29 -6.39 10.80 17.25
C ILE A 29 -6.13 9.83 18.39
N ASP A 30 -6.87 8.72 18.38
CA ASP A 30 -6.54 7.52 19.12
C ASP A 30 -5.57 6.70 18.26
N TRP A 31 -4.29 6.70 18.65
CA TRP A 31 -3.22 6.10 17.84
C TRP A 31 -3.31 4.58 17.77
N GLU A 32 -3.75 3.92 18.85
CA GLU A 32 -3.91 2.46 18.91
C GLU A 32 -5.06 2.02 17.99
N LYS A 33 -6.21 2.71 18.07
CA LYS A 33 -7.34 2.44 17.16
C LYS A 33 -7.03 2.74 15.70
N LEU A 34 -6.24 3.78 15.45
CA LEU A 34 -5.81 4.12 14.09
C LEU A 34 -4.92 3.02 13.51
N GLU A 35 -3.96 2.50 14.28
CA GLU A 35 -3.07 1.41 13.88
C GLU A 35 -3.85 0.10 13.63
N ASN A 36 -4.84 -0.19 14.49
CA ASN A 36 -5.76 -1.33 14.33
C ASN A 36 -6.82 -1.14 13.22
N ARG A 37 -6.81 -0.02 12.49
CA ARG A 37 -7.78 0.32 11.41
C ARG A 37 -9.23 0.41 11.88
N GLU A 38 -9.46 0.75 13.14
CA GLU A 38 -10.80 0.92 13.73
C GLU A 38 -11.38 2.32 13.50
N VAL A 39 -10.53 3.29 13.19
CA VAL A 39 -10.96 4.66 12.85
C VAL A 39 -11.50 4.69 11.42
N GLN A 40 -12.77 5.04 11.27
CA GLN A 40 -13.40 5.19 9.95
C GLN A 40 -12.70 6.29 9.14
N PRO A 41 -12.20 5.99 7.91
CA PRO A 41 -11.61 7.01 7.05
C PRO A 41 -12.64 8.09 6.68
N PRO A 42 -12.26 9.37 6.63
CA PRO A 42 -13.18 10.45 6.25
C PRO A 42 -13.61 10.39 4.78
N PHE A 43 -12.90 9.63 3.95
CA PHE A 43 -13.19 9.44 2.54
C PHE A 43 -13.07 7.95 2.18
N LYS A 44 -14.11 7.42 1.54
CA LYS A 44 -14.12 6.07 0.96
C LYS A 44 -14.11 6.20 -0.57
N PRO A 45 -13.00 5.85 -1.25
CA PRO A 45 -12.94 5.87 -2.71
C PRO A 45 -14.05 5.01 -3.32
N LYS A 46 -14.65 5.49 -4.42
CA LYS A 46 -15.62 4.70 -5.17
C LYS A 46 -14.86 3.61 -5.94
N ILE A 47 -15.35 2.39 -5.85
CA ILE A 47 -14.84 1.23 -6.60
C ILE A 47 -16.08 0.51 -7.11
N THR A 48 -16.31 0.52 -8.42
CA THR A 48 -17.43 -0.21 -9.03
C THR A 48 -17.04 -1.66 -9.32
N ASN A 49 -15.79 -1.86 -9.72
CA ASN A 49 -15.21 -3.16 -10.03
C ASN A 49 -13.77 -3.22 -9.47
N PRO A 50 -13.44 -4.21 -8.62
CA PRO A 50 -12.09 -4.34 -8.07
C PRO A 50 -10.98 -4.45 -9.13
N ARG A 51 -11.30 -4.83 -10.36
CA ARG A 51 -10.35 -4.98 -11.47
C ARG A 51 -10.31 -3.80 -12.45
N SER A 52 -11.18 -2.79 -12.31
CA SER A 52 -11.31 -1.72 -13.31
C SER A 52 -10.31 -0.58 -13.16
N GLY A 53 -9.60 -0.50 -12.02
CA GLY A 53 -8.56 0.50 -11.82
C GLY A 53 -9.03 1.96 -11.96
N GLU A 54 -10.28 2.26 -11.56
CA GLU A 54 -10.92 3.58 -11.77
C GLU A 54 -10.20 4.75 -11.08
N ASN A 55 -9.39 4.46 -10.07
CA ASN A 55 -8.64 5.45 -9.30
C ASN A 55 -7.19 5.63 -9.82
N PHE A 56 -6.85 4.98 -10.95
CA PHE A 56 -5.59 5.19 -11.67
C PHE A 56 -5.80 6.12 -12.86
N ASP A 57 -4.73 6.82 -13.26
CA ASP A 57 -4.75 7.69 -14.43
C ASP A 57 -5.16 6.90 -15.70
N PRO A 58 -6.10 7.40 -16.51
CA PRO A 58 -6.51 6.77 -17.76
C PRO A 58 -5.36 6.44 -18.71
N VAL A 59 -4.26 7.20 -18.70
CA VAL A 59 -3.07 6.93 -19.54
C VAL A 59 -2.49 5.55 -19.24
N PHE A 60 -2.41 5.16 -17.95
CA PHE A 60 -1.90 3.85 -17.57
C PHE A 60 -2.95 2.76 -17.66
N ARG A 61 -4.22 3.06 -17.31
CA ARG A 61 -5.32 2.09 -17.41
C ARG A 61 -5.56 1.62 -18.85
N ASN A 62 -5.37 2.53 -19.81
CA ASN A 62 -5.56 2.25 -21.23
C ASN A 62 -4.26 1.86 -21.94
N ALA A 63 -3.13 1.84 -21.23
CA ALA A 63 -1.87 1.37 -21.78
C ALA A 63 -1.97 -0.12 -22.12
N ARG A 64 -1.16 -0.56 -23.09
CA ARG A 64 -1.07 -1.98 -23.43
C ARG A 64 -0.42 -2.72 -22.26
N MET A 65 -1.06 -3.80 -21.84
CA MET A 65 -0.52 -4.70 -20.81
C MET A 65 0.47 -5.68 -21.45
N GLU A 66 1.60 -5.14 -21.92
CA GLU A 66 2.67 -5.91 -22.53
C GLU A 66 4.03 -5.54 -21.92
N PHE A 67 4.91 -6.52 -21.82
CA PHE A 67 6.30 -6.24 -21.46
C PHE A 67 6.99 -5.58 -22.65
N THR A 68 7.79 -4.56 -22.38
CA THR A 68 8.72 -4.03 -23.38
C THR A 68 9.63 -5.16 -23.84
N PRO A 69 9.81 -5.36 -25.17
CA PRO A 69 10.74 -6.38 -25.68
C PRO A 69 12.14 -6.22 -25.07
N LEU A 70 12.76 -7.34 -24.71
CA LEU A 70 14.08 -7.34 -24.10
C LEU A 70 15.16 -7.00 -25.15
N ASP A 71 16.09 -6.12 -24.79
CA ASP A 71 17.32 -5.93 -25.53
C ASP A 71 18.37 -6.96 -25.08
N LYS A 72 18.78 -7.82 -26.01
CA LYS A 72 19.75 -8.89 -25.74
C LYS A 72 21.12 -8.35 -25.33
N ASN A 73 21.55 -7.22 -25.91
CA ASN A 73 22.85 -6.63 -25.58
C ASN A 73 22.88 -6.16 -24.13
N VAL A 74 21.76 -5.64 -23.63
CA VAL A 74 21.61 -5.24 -22.23
C VAL A 74 21.68 -6.47 -21.33
N LEU A 75 20.95 -7.54 -21.67
CA LEU A 75 20.89 -8.76 -20.87
C LEU A 75 22.26 -9.45 -20.75
N GLU A 76 23.03 -9.50 -21.84
CA GLU A 76 24.36 -10.13 -21.88
C GLU A 76 25.41 -9.38 -21.04
N GLN A 77 25.19 -8.08 -20.77
CA GLN A 77 26.07 -7.25 -19.96
C GLN A 77 25.72 -7.26 -18.47
N MET A 78 24.57 -7.85 -18.08
CA MET A 78 24.14 -7.91 -16.69
C MET A 78 24.88 -9.03 -15.94
N ASP A 79 25.37 -8.72 -14.74
CA ASP A 79 25.92 -9.70 -13.80
C ASP A 79 24.77 -10.45 -13.12
N PRO A 80 24.61 -11.78 -13.32
CA PRO A 80 23.56 -12.55 -12.68
C PRO A 80 23.71 -12.63 -11.14
N GLU A 81 24.93 -12.58 -10.63
CA GLU A 81 25.21 -12.67 -9.19
C GLU A 81 24.77 -11.41 -8.44
N ALA A 82 24.62 -10.28 -9.14
CA ALA A 82 24.08 -9.05 -8.56
C ALA A 82 22.65 -9.21 -8.01
N PHE A 83 21.92 -10.25 -8.44
CA PHE A 83 20.57 -10.57 -7.98
C PHE A 83 20.52 -11.81 -7.10
N HIS A 84 21.67 -12.30 -6.62
CA HIS A 84 21.72 -13.39 -5.66
C HIS A 84 20.92 -13.01 -4.39
N HIS A 85 20.03 -13.89 -3.94
CA HIS A 85 19.03 -13.67 -2.89
C HIS A 85 17.86 -12.70 -3.21
N PHE A 86 17.61 -12.36 -4.47
CA PHE A 86 16.43 -11.54 -4.83
C PHE A 86 15.10 -12.26 -4.55
N SER A 87 15.06 -13.59 -4.69
CA SER A 87 13.82 -14.37 -4.54
C SER A 87 13.27 -14.30 -3.11
N TYR A 88 12.01 -13.88 -2.97
CA TYR A 88 11.31 -13.76 -1.69
C TYR A 88 9.86 -14.23 -1.78
N CYS A 89 9.38 -14.91 -0.73
CA CYS A 89 7.97 -15.26 -0.54
C CYS A 89 7.52 -14.85 0.86
N ASN A 90 6.41 -14.11 0.95
CA ASN A 90 5.86 -13.68 2.23
C ASN A 90 5.19 -14.85 2.98
N LYS A 91 5.86 -15.37 4.01
CA LYS A 91 5.35 -16.46 4.86
C LYS A 91 4.19 -16.07 5.78
N ALA A 92 4.02 -14.77 6.04
CA ALA A 92 2.93 -14.23 6.87
C ALA A 92 1.71 -13.81 6.04
N TYR A 93 1.72 -14.07 4.73
CA TYR A 93 0.57 -13.78 3.89
C TYR A 93 -0.57 -14.76 4.20
N HIS A 94 -1.60 -14.25 4.84
CA HIS A 94 -2.87 -14.92 4.99
C HIS A 94 -3.89 -14.21 4.08
N PRO A 95 -4.44 -14.89 3.05
CA PRO A 95 -5.48 -14.27 2.24
C PRO A 95 -6.66 -13.94 3.15
N VAL A 96 -6.99 -12.66 3.25
CA VAL A 96 -8.23 -12.22 3.90
C VAL A 96 -9.37 -12.78 3.04
N ILE A 97 -9.97 -13.89 3.47
CA ILE A 97 -11.25 -14.32 2.93
C ILE A 97 -12.23 -13.26 3.42
N SER A 98 -12.57 -12.28 2.57
CA SER A 98 -13.65 -11.36 2.90
C SER A 98 -14.91 -12.19 3.13
N GLU A 99 -15.59 -12.03 4.26
CA GLU A 99 -16.88 -12.68 4.52
C GLU A 99 -17.90 -12.43 3.39
N ASP A 100 -17.76 -11.31 2.67
CA ASP A 100 -18.52 -10.96 1.47
C ASP A 100 -18.39 -11.95 0.29
N LEU A 101 -17.32 -12.74 0.23
CA LEU A 101 -17.13 -13.79 -0.79
C LEU A 101 -17.78 -15.12 -0.39
N ILE A 102 -17.96 -15.38 0.91
CA ILE A 102 -18.60 -16.60 1.42
C ILE A 102 -20.11 -16.56 1.11
N THR A 103 -20.75 -15.40 1.33
CA THR A 103 -22.20 -15.23 1.09
C THR A 103 -22.57 -15.30 -0.39
N LYS A 104 -21.70 -14.85 -1.30
CA LYS A 104 -21.98 -14.88 -2.75
C LYS A 104 -21.81 -16.24 -3.39
N ASN A 105 -20.97 -17.12 -2.84
CA ASN A 105 -20.74 -18.46 -3.38
C ASN A 105 -21.74 -19.51 -2.85
N LEU A 106 -22.36 -19.29 -1.68
CA LEU A 106 -23.40 -20.19 -1.18
C LEU A 106 -24.77 -20.01 -1.87
N GLN A 107 -25.06 -18.85 -2.46
CA GLN A 107 -26.31 -18.62 -3.22
C GLN A 107 -26.24 -19.09 -4.69
N ARG A 108 -25.06 -19.48 -5.20
CA ARG A 108 -24.89 -20.03 -6.57
C ARG A 108 -24.86 -21.56 -6.63
N MET A 109 -25.01 -22.24 -5.50
CA MET A 109 -25.10 -23.71 -5.42
C MET A 109 -26.52 -24.22 -5.10
N SER A 110 -27.54 -23.36 -5.16
CA SER A 110 -28.95 -23.77 -5.15
C SER A 110 -29.70 -23.26 -6.39
N CYS A 111 -29.32 -23.76 -7.57
CA CYS A 111 -30.19 -23.99 -8.73
C CYS A 111 -29.52 -25.08 -9.56
#